data_AF-A0A8C0XNK8-F1
#
_entry.id   AF-A0A8C0XNK8-F1
#
_cell.length_a   1.000
_cell.length_b   1.000
_cell.length_c   1.000
_cell.angle_alpha   90.00
_cell.angle_beta   90.00
_cell.angle_gamma   90.00
#
_symmetry.space_group_name_H-M   'P 1'
#
loop_
_entity.id
_entity.type
_entity.pdbx_description
1 polymer ?
#
loop_
_entity_poly.entity_id
_entity_poly.type
_entity_poly.pdbx_seq_one_letter_code
_entity_poly.pdbx_strand_id
1 'polypeptide(L)' 'RFVFYFLFSSEANKQHVRCQKCLEFGHWTYECTGKRKYLHRPSRTAELKKALKEKENRLLLQQRSFFPSRVYQHWRN' A
#
# COMPACT_ATOMS: atom_id res chain seq x y z
N ARG A 1 43.80 21.40 -7.09
CA ARG A 1 42.91 20.73 -6.10
C ARG A 1 41.43 21.04 -6.36
N PHE A 2 40.99 21.04 -7.62
CA PHE A 2 39.60 21.35 -8.03
C PHE A 2 39.02 20.29 -8.99
N VAL A 3 39.87 19.45 -9.58
CA VAL A 3 39.51 18.42 -10.57
C VAL A 3 39.10 17.08 -9.91
N PHE A 4 39.35 16.92 -8.60
CA PHE A 4 39.14 15.66 -7.90
C PHE A 4 37.68 15.44 -7.45
N TYR A 5 36.88 16.52 -7.36
CA TYR A 5 35.48 16.42 -6.90
C TYR A 5 34.48 16.10 -8.03
N PHE A 6 34.86 16.23 -9.30
CA PHE A 6 33.94 16.05 -10.42
C PHE A 6 33.86 14.61 -10.94
N LEU A 7 34.86 13.76 -10.65
CA LEU A 7 34.92 12.38 -11.15
C LEU A 7 34.30 11.33 -10.21
N PHE A 8 33.77 11.72 -9.05
CA PHE A 8 33.23 10.76 -8.06
C PHE A 8 31.70 10.59 -8.11
N SER A 9 30.98 11.30 -8.99
CA SER A 9 29.50 11.30 -8.99
C SER A 9 28.84 10.27 -9.93
N SER A 10 29.56 9.67 -10.87
CA SER A 10 28.94 8.79 -11.87
C SER A 10 28.60 7.38 -11.35
N GLU A 11 29.35 6.87 -10.38
CA GLU A 11 29.20 5.48 -9.90
C GLU A 11 28.22 5.35 -8.72
N ALA A 12 28.03 6.43 -7.95
CA ALA A 12 27.16 6.47 -6.77
C ALA A 12 25.65 6.46 -7.10
N ASN A 13 25.25 6.62 -8.37
CA ASN A 13 23.84 6.84 -8.73
C ASN A 13 23.03 5.53 -8.97
N LYS A 14 23.68 4.35 -9.00
CA LYS A 14 22.96 3.08 -9.22
C LYS A 14 22.16 2.61 -8.01
N GLN A 15 22.46 3.12 -6.81
CA GLN A 15 21.74 2.75 -5.59
C GLN A 15 20.29 3.27 -5.55
N HIS A 16 20.01 4.38 -6.23
CA HIS A 16 18.69 5.02 -6.21
C HIS A 16 17.80 4.60 -7.38
N VAL A 17 18.34 4.01 -8.45
CA VAL A 17 17.51 3.57 -9.56
C VAL A 17 16.67 2.36 -9.17
N ARG A 18 15.34 2.50 -9.29
CA ARG A 18 14.38 1.40 -9.17
C ARG A 18 14.12 0.82 -10.56
N CYS A 19 14.32 -0.48 -10.72
CA CYS A 19 14.00 -1.19 -11.94
C CYS A 19 12.48 -1.33 -12.13
N GLN A 20 11.93 -0.88 -13.26
CA GLN A 20 10.50 -0.99 -13.57
C GLN A 20 10.01 -2.45 -13.75
N LYS A 21 10.92 -3.39 -14.02
CA LYS A 21 10.60 -4.79 -14.34
C LYS A 21 10.41 -5.65 -13.08
N CYS A 22 11.34 -5.55 -12.14
CA CYS A 22 11.33 -6.34 -10.89
C CYS A 22 10.98 -5.51 -9.64
N LEU A 23 11.00 -4.18 -9.74
CA LEU A 23 10.77 -3.21 -8.65
C LEU A 23 11.88 -3.14 -7.58
N GLU A 24 13.02 -3.79 -7.83
CA GLU A 24 14.21 -3.75 -6.96
C GLU A 24 15.13 -2.57 -7.32
N PHE A 25 16.00 -2.18 -6.38
CA PHE A 25 17.00 -1.13 -6.56
C PHE A 25 18.33 -1.70 -7.08
N GLY A 26 19.21 -0.83 -7.59
CA GLY A 26 20.60 -1.21 -7.91
C GLY A 26 20.90 -1.46 -9.38
N HIS A 27 19.90 -1.44 -10.27
CA HIS A 27 20.12 -1.69 -11.70
C HIS A 27 19.07 -1.00 -12.59
N TRP A 28 19.45 -0.78 -13.85
CA TRP A 28 18.55 -0.26 -14.88
C TRP A 28 17.72 -1.39 -15.49
N THR A 29 16.61 -1.04 -16.13
CA THR A 29 15.67 -2.01 -16.71
C THR A 29 16.28 -2.91 -17.79
N TYR A 30 17.30 -2.43 -18.51
CA TYR A 30 17.97 -3.19 -19.57
C TYR A 30 18.93 -4.27 -19.04
N GLU A 31 19.51 -4.09 -17.85
CA GLU A 31 20.36 -5.08 -17.16
C GLU A 31 19.53 -6.13 -16.39
N CYS A 32 18.20 -5.96 -16.31
CA CYS A 32 17.36 -6.78 -15.46
C CYS A 32 17.14 -8.19 -16.04
N THR A 33 17.81 -9.18 -15.46
CA THR A 33 17.65 -10.62 -15.75
C THR A 33 16.40 -11.23 -15.11
N GLY A 34 15.80 -10.56 -14.12
CA GLY A 34 14.60 -11.03 -13.42
C GLY A 34 13.35 -11.12 -14.29
N LYS A 35 12.38 -11.94 -13.87
CA LYS A 35 11.03 -11.98 -14.46
C LYS A 35 10.22 -10.75 -14.03
N ARG A 36 9.23 -10.36 -14.84
CA ARG A 36 8.32 -9.24 -14.49
C ARG A 36 7.52 -9.58 -13.24
N LYS A 37 7.63 -8.76 -12.20
CA LYS A 37 6.81 -8.90 -10.98
C LYS A 37 5.48 -8.20 -11.19
N TYR A 38 4.40 -8.97 -11.33
CA TYR A 38 3.05 -8.39 -11.39
C TYR A 38 2.56 -8.11 -9.97
N LEU A 39 2.41 -6.83 -9.63
CA LEU A 39 1.70 -6.42 -8.43
C LEU A 39 0.23 -6.21 -8.81
N HIS A 40 -0.68 -6.93 -8.15
CA HIS A 40 -2.11 -6.74 -8.37
C HIS A 40 -2.51 -5.32 -7.94
N ARG A 41 -2.97 -4.52 -8.92
CA ARG A 41 -3.56 -3.21 -8.66
C ARG A 41 -5.09 -3.35 -8.65
N PRO A 42 -5.77 -3.04 -7.53
CA PRO A 42 -7.22 -3.07 -7.51
C PRO A 42 -7.78 -2.02 -8.47
N SER A 43 -8.93 -2.31 -9.09
CA SER A 43 -9.64 -1.33 -9.89
C SER A 43 -10.22 -0.24 -9.01
N ARG A 44 -10.44 0.96 -9.58
CA ARG A 44 -11.12 2.06 -8.87
C ARG A 44 -12.49 1.64 -8.32
N THR A 45 -13.19 0.75 -9.02
CA THR A 45 -14.48 0.21 -8.56
C THR A 45 -14.33 -0.77 -7.40
N ALA A 46 -13.27 -1.58 -7.37
CA ALA A 46 -12.96 -2.47 -6.24
C ALA A 46 -12.60 -1.66 -4.98
N GLU A 47 -11.81 -0.59 -5.14
CA GLU A 47 -11.49 0.34 -4.04
C GLU A 47 -12.76 1.01 -3.49
N LEU A 48 -13.62 1.52 -4.39
CA LEU A 48 -14.87 2.17 -3.99
C LEU A 48 -15.80 1.20 -3.25
N LYS A 49 -15.96 -0.04 -3.75
CA LYS A 49 -16.77 -1.08 -3.07
C LYS A 49 -16.25 -1.38 -1.67
N LYS A 50 -14.93 -1.47 -1.49
CA LYS A 50 -14.30 -1.66 -0.18
C LYS A 50 -14.64 -0.50 0.76
N ALA A 51 -14.51 0.74 0.29
CA ALA A 51 -14.80 1.93 1.08
C ALA A 51 -16.29 2.03 1.48
N LEU A 52 -17.21 1.67 0.58
CA LEU A 52 -18.65 1.65 0.89
C LEU A 52 -18.99 0.60 1.95
N LYS A 53 -18.44 -0.62 1.82
CA LYS A 53 -18.64 -1.69 2.81
C LYS A 53 -18.09 -1.32 4.19
N GLU A 54 -16.95 -0.62 4.24
CA GLU A 54 -16.36 -0.14 5.48
C GLU A 54 -17.24 0.92 6.16
N LYS A 55 -17.83 1.84 5.39
CA LYS A 55 -18.79 2.83 5.91
C LYS A 55 -20.04 2.16 6.48
N GLU A 56 -20.61 1.18 5.77
CA GLU A 56 -21.77 0.42 6.23
C GLU A 56 -21.47 -0.31 7.55
N ASN A 57 -20.34 -1.04 7.62
CA ASN A 57 -19.91 -1.70 8.85
C ASN A 57 -19.76 -0.72 10.02
N ARG A 58 -19.20 0.47 9.78
CA ARG A 58 -19.08 1.50 10.82
C ARG A 58 -20.43 1.98 11.33
N LEU A 59 -21.40 2.18 10.43
CA LEU A 59 -22.76 2.56 10.80
C LEU A 59 -23.47 1.46 11.59
N LEU A 60 -23.31 0.18 11.20
CA LEU A 60 -23.87 -0.96 11.93
C LEU A 60 -23.27 -1.08 13.33
N LEU A 61 -21.96 -0.89 13.47
CA LEU A 61 -21.30 -0.84 14.78
C LEU A 61 -21.82 0.31 15.63
N GLN A 62 -22.03 1.49 15.04
CA GLN A 62 -22.62 2.64 15.73
C GLN A 62 -24.06 2.34 16.20
N GLN A 63 -24.91 1.78 15.34
CA GLN A 63 -26.27 1.39 15.70
C GLN A 63 -26.30 0.34 16.82
N ARG A 64 -25.41 -0.66 16.76
CA ARG A 64 -25.26 -1.67 17.82
C ARG A 64 -24.78 -1.08 19.14
N SER A 65 -23.87 -0.10 19.10
CA SER A 65 -23.42 0.60 20.31
C SER A 65 -24.52 1.49 20.92
N PHE A 66 -25.45 1.99 20.09
CA PHE A 66 -26.54 2.86 20.52
C PHE A 66 -27.77 2.10 21.06
N PHE A 67 -27.96 0.84 20.63
CA PHE A 67 -28.99 -0.06 21.18
C PHE A 67 -28.33 -1.26 21.88
N PRO A 68 -27.87 -1.12 23.15
CA PRO A 68 -27.62 -2.27 23.99
C PRO A 68 -28.93 -3.04 24.10
N SER A 69 -28.91 -4.32 23.76
CA SER A 69 -30.07 -5.21 23.76
C SER A 69 -30.93 -5.01 25.02
N ARG A 70 -32.15 -4.46 24.86
CA ARG A 70 -33.18 -4.43 25.91
C ARG A 70 -33.59 -5.84 26.37
N VAL A 71 -33.22 -6.86 25.60
CA VAL A 71 -33.47 -8.28 25.86
C VAL A 71 -32.80 -8.79 27.15
N TYR A 72 -31.68 -8.19 27.59
CA TYR A 72 -31.01 -8.58 28.85
C TYR A 72 -31.48 -7.82 30.10
N GLN A 73 -32.43 -6.90 29.99
CA GLN A 73 -32.99 -6.20 31.17
C GLN A 73 -34.20 -6.93 31.78
N HIS A 74 -34.81 -7.86 31.04
CA HIS A 74 -35.97 -8.64 31.47
C HIS A 74 -35.60 -9.80 32.43
N TRP A 75 -34.38 -10.35 32.35
CA TRP A 75 -33.93 -11.48 33.17
C TRP A 75 -33.18 -11.04 34.45
N ARG A 76 -33.55 -9.89 35.04
CA ARG A 76 -33.01 -9.39 36.32
C ARG A 76 -34.11 -9.21 37.38
N ASN A 77 -35.13 -10.07 37.35
CA ASN A 77 -36.04 -10.30 38.47
C ASN A 77 -36.00 -11.78 38.82
#